data_AF-A0ABD2GSS2-F1
#
_entry.id   AF-A0ABD2GSS2-F1
#
_cell.length_a   1.000
_cell.length_b   1.000
_cell.length_c   1.000
_cell.angle_alpha   90.00
_cell.angle_beta   90.00
_cell.angle_gamma   90.00
#
_symmetry.space_group_name_H-M   'P 1'
#
loop_
_entity.id
_entity.type
_entity.pdbx_description
1 polymer ?
#
loop_
_entity_poly.entity_id
_entity_poly.type
_entity_poly.pdbx_seq_one_letter_code
_entity_poly.pdbx_strand_id
1 'polypeptide(L)' 'MSSKSRDNDDNCEGQSAVKEELNRKIKEQKVVVDELSNLKKNRKVYIQQRNSNIFFLADRSHTLGACKRKLRAVHFEI' A
#
# COMPACT_ATOMS: atom_id res chain seq x y z
N MET A 1 27.45 -40.00 -22.71
CA MET A 1 26.49 -39.79 -21.62
C MET A 1 27.23 -39.17 -20.45
N SER A 2 26.92 -37.94 -20.08
CA SER A 2 27.42 -37.34 -18.83
C SER A 2 26.38 -36.36 -18.33
N SER A 3 25.67 -36.77 -17.28
CA SER A 3 24.69 -35.98 -16.56
C SER A 3 25.34 -35.48 -15.27
N LYS A 4 25.46 -34.16 -15.09
CA LYS A 4 25.83 -33.49 -13.82
C LYS A 4 25.61 -31.97 -14.02
N SER A 5 24.88 -31.20 -13.21
CA SER A 5 24.01 -31.42 -12.05
C SER A 5 23.37 -30.07 -11.67
N ARG A 6 22.06 -30.11 -11.38
CA ARG A 6 21.35 -29.44 -10.27
C ARG A 6 21.28 -27.91 -10.26
N ASP A 7 20.16 -27.43 -10.80
CA ASP A 7 19.19 -26.49 -10.22
C ASP A 7 19.58 -25.83 -8.88
N ASN A 8 19.74 -24.51 -8.91
CA ASN A 8 19.57 -23.62 -7.77
C ASN A 8 19.42 -22.18 -8.29
N ASP A 9 18.22 -21.84 -8.77
CA ASP A 9 17.89 -20.47 -9.21
C ASP A 9 16.52 -19.99 -8.70
N ASP A 10 16.00 -20.60 -7.62
CA ASP A 10 14.66 -20.31 -7.07
C ASP A 10 14.64 -19.26 -5.94
N ASN A 11 15.62 -18.35 -5.87
CA ASN A 11 15.66 -17.30 -4.84
C ASN A 11 15.41 -15.87 -5.35
N CYS A 12 15.26 -15.66 -6.66
CA CYS A 12 15.14 -14.32 -7.25
C CYS A 12 13.69 -13.86 -7.51
N GLU A 13 12.77 -14.77 -7.82
CA GLU A 13 11.41 -14.40 -8.22
C GLU A 13 10.51 -13.98 -7.03
N GLY A 14 10.68 -14.63 -5.87
CA GLY A 14 9.90 -14.31 -4.67
C GLY A 14 10.16 -12.90 -4.11
N GLN A 15 11.40 -12.41 -4.18
CA GLN A 15 11.74 -11.04 -3.76
C GLN A 15 11.20 -9.99 -4.74
N SER A 16 11.18 -10.32 -6.03
CA SER A 16 10.60 -9.47 -7.08
C SER A 16 9.09 -9.27 -6.86
N ALA A 17 8.35 -10.35 -6.62
CA ALA A 17 6.91 -10.32 -6.42
C ALA A 17 6.50 -9.49 -5.18
N VAL A 18 7.22 -9.66 -4.06
CA VAL A 18 6.98 -8.89 -2.82
C VAL A 18 7.28 -7.40 -3.05
N LYS A 19 8.37 -7.08 -3.75
CA LYS A 19 8.73 -5.70 -4.09
C LYS A 19 7.72 -5.05 -5.03
N GLU A 20 7.19 -5.78 -6.00
CA GLU A 20 6.11 -5.29 -6.86
C GLU A 20 4.81 -5.05 -6.09
N GLU A 21 4.44 -5.95 -5.17
CA GLU A 21 3.27 -5.76 -4.33
C GLU A 21 3.40 -4.53 -3.42
N LEU A 22 4.59 -4.33 -2.83
CA LEU A 22 4.87 -3.13 -2.06
C LEU A 22 4.79 -1.86 -2.93
N ASN A 23 5.34 -1.90 -4.14
CA ASN A 23 5.24 -0.79 -5.09
C ASN A 23 3.78 -0.48 -5.49
N ARG A 24 2.93 -1.51 -5.67
CA ARG A 24 1.49 -1.31 -5.92
C ARG A 24 0.83 -0.61 -4.73
N LYS A 25 1.06 -1.10 -3.51
CA LYS A 25 0.54 -0.49 -2.27
C LYS A 25 0.99 0.97 -2.10
N ILE A 26 2.24 1.29 -2.45
CA ILE A 26 2.75 2.67 -2.43
C ILE A 26 2.02 3.54 -3.46
N LYS A 27 1.82 3.07 -4.69
CA LYS A 27 1.11 3.82 -5.73
C LYS A 27 -0.34 4.10 -5.31
N GLU A 28 -1.06 3.08 -4.85
CA GLU A 28 -2.43 3.23 -4.34
C GLU A 28 -2.48 4.22 -3.17
N GLN A 29 -1.56 4.10 -2.22
CA GLN A 29 -1.54 4.97 -1.05
C GLN A 29 -1.21 6.43 -1.41
N LYS A 30 -0.38 6.68 -2.45
CA LYS A 30 -0.14 8.02 -3.00
C LYS A 30 -1.41 8.61 -3.59
N VAL A 31 -2.12 7.85 -4.43
CA VAL A 31 -3.40 8.30 -5.02
C VAL A 31 -4.39 8.70 -3.93
N VAL A 32 -4.55 7.87 -2.88
CA VAL A 32 -5.44 8.20 -1.75
C VAL A 32 -5.04 9.50 -1.04
N VAL A 33 -3.74 9.76 -0.85
CA VAL A 33 -3.24 11.01 -0.25
C VAL A 33 -3.59 12.20 -1.13
N ASP A 34 -3.38 12.09 -2.44
CA ASP A 34 -3.67 13.15 -3.40
C ASP A 34 -5.18 13.46 -3.44
N GLU A 35 -6.02 12.44 -3.55
CA GLU A 35 -7.49 12.59 -3.51
C GLU A 35 -7.97 13.26 -2.21
N LEU A 36 -7.48 12.82 -1.05
CA LEU A 36 -7.84 13.42 0.24
C LEU A 36 -7.34 14.87 0.39
N SER A 37 -6.22 15.20 -0.25
CA SER A 37 -5.67 16.56 -0.24
C SER A 37 -6.46 17.50 -1.16
N ASN A 38 -6.90 17.00 -2.31
CA ASN A 38 -7.72 17.74 -3.28
C ASN A 38 -9.20 17.80 -2.88
N LEU A 39 -9.61 17.03 -1.88
CA LEU A 39 -10.97 17.05 -1.37
C LEU A 39 -11.39 18.45 -0.87
N LYS A 40 -12.57 18.91 -1.26
CA LYS A 40 -13.14 20.19 -0.77
C LYS A 40 -13.32 20.14 0.75
N LYS A 41 -13.08 21.29 1.42
CA LYS A 41 -13.05 21.40 2.90
C LYS A 41 -14.30 20.90 3.63
N ASN A 42 -15.48 20.97 3.01
CA ASN A 42 -16.77 20.63 3.64
C ASN A 42 -17.25 19.20 3.32
N ARG A 43 -16.44 18.39 2.63
CA ARG A 43 -16.80 16.99 2.31
C ARG A 43 -16.51 16.09 3.51
N LYS A 44 -17.44 15.18 3.78
CA LYS A 44 -17.30 14.16 4.83
C LYS A 44 -16.38 13.06 4.34
N VAL A 45 -15.47 12.62 5.19
CA VAL A 45 -14.60 11.47 4.95
C VAL A 45 -15.10 10.31 5.79
N TYR A 46 -15.18 9.14 5.16
CA TYR A 46 -15.61 7.92 5.81
C TYR A 46 -14.51 6.88 5.71
N ILE A 47 -14.24 6.17 6.80
CA ILE A 47 -13.28 5.06 6.83
C ILE A 47 -14.05 3.76 6.96
N GLN A 48 -13.77 2.83 6.06
CA GLN A 48 -14.32 1.49 6.11
C GLN A 48 -13.60 0.63 7.15
N GLN A 49 -14.36 -0.14 7.90
CA GLN A 49 -13.81 -1.18 8.77
C GLN A 49 -13.30 -2.37 7.94
N ARG A 50 -12.11 -2.91 8.24
CA ARG A 50 -11.42 -3.90 7.36
C ARG A 50 -12.24 -5.13 6.97
N ASN A 51 -13.09 -5.62 7.87
CA ASN A 51 -13.82 -6.88 7.70
C ASN A 51 -15.34 -6.67 7.63
N SER A 52 -15.78 -5.47 7.26
CA SER A 52 -17.20 -5.13 7.22
C SER A 52 -17.46 -4.00 6.21
N ASN A 53 -18.71 -3.86 5.80
CA ASN A 53 -19.18 -2.74 4.99
C ASN A 53 -19.66 -1.57 5.87
N ILE A 54 -19.18 -1.48 7.11
CA ILE A 54 -19.44 -0.37 8.03
C ILE A 54 -18.43 0.74 7.79
N PHE A 55 -18.96 1.97 7.70
CA PHE A 55 -18.21 3.19 7.46
C PHE A 55 -18.37 4.14 8.64
N PHE A 56 -17.25 4.60 9.20
CA PHE A 56 -17.23 5.59 10.27
C PHE A 56 -16.85 6.96 9.73
N LEU A 57 -17.57 7.99 10.19
CA LEU A 57 -17.19 9.36 9.92
C LEU A 57 -15.82 9.63 10.56
N ALA A 58 -14.88 10.11 9.78
CA ALA A 58 -13.53 10.41 10.23
C ALA A 58 -13.17 11.86 9.92
N ASP A 59 -12.31 12.43 10.77
CA ASP A 59 -11.72 13.72 10.46
C ASP A 59 -10.79 13.60 9.25
N ARG A 60 -10.99 14.49 8.28
CA ARG A 60 -10.18 14.57 7.07
C ARG A 60 -8.71 14.79 7.41
N SER A 61 -8.41 15.69 8.35
CA SER A 61 -7.02 16.05 8.66
C SER A 61 -6.28 14.86 9.31
N HIS A 62 -6.96 14.18 10.23
CA HIS A 62 -6.48 12.95 10.84
C HIS A 62 -6.26 11.83 9.81
N THR A 63 -7.24 11.60 8.93
CA THR A 63 -7.18 10.54 7.91
C THR A 63 -6.04 10.79 6.92
N LEU A 64 -5.89 12.03 6.44
CA LEU A 64 -4.77 12.42 5.57
C LEU A 64 -3.41 12.19 6.26
N GLY A 65 -3.29 12.56 7.54
CA GLY A 65 -2.08 12.32 8.33
C GLY A 65 -1.78 10.83 8.48
N ALA A 66 -2.79 10.00 8.74
CA ALA A 66 -2.64 8.55 8.83
C ALA A 66 -2.20 7.94 7.50
N CYS A 67 -2.77 8.36 6.37
CA CYS A 67 -2.38 7.93 5.04
C CYS A 67 -0.93 8.31 4.70
N LYS A 68 -0.49 9.53 5.07
CA LYS A 68 0.91 9.95 4.90
C LYS A 68 1.89 9.12 5.76
N ARG A 69 1.52 8.80 7.00
CA ARG A 69 2.33 7.92 7.87
C ARG A 69 2.43 6.50 7.31
N LYS A 70 1.32 5.94 6.83
CA LYS A 70 1.31 4.62 6.16
C LYS A 70 2.19 4.63 4.93
N LEU A 71 2.06 5.64 4.06
CA LEU A 71 2.90 5.77 2.88
C LEU A 71 4.38 5.81 3.25
N ARG A 72 4.74 6.58 4.28
CA ARG A 72 6.10 6.67 4.79
C ARG A 72 6.58 5.30 5.29
N ALA A 73 5.79 4.61 6.11
CA ALA A 73 6.15 3.30 6.64
C ALA A 73 6.42 2.27 5.52
N VAL A 74 5.51 2.16 4.54
CA VAL A 74 5.68 1.23 3.41
C VAL A 74 6.86 1.63 2.53
N HIS A 75 7.11 2.92 2.34
CA HIS A 75 8.29 3.37 1.58
C HIS A 75 9.61 3.09 2.31
N PHE A 76 9.64 3.07 3.64
CA PHE A 76 10.84 2.71 4.40
C PHE A 76 11.11 1.19 4.43
N GLU A 77 10.13 0.36 4.07
CA GLU A 77 10.26 -1.10 3.98
C GLU A 77 10.80 -1.61 2.62
N ILE A 78 10.92 -0.75 1.60
CA ILE A 78 11.58 -1.05 0.31
C ILE A 78 13.04 -0.64 0.37
#